data_AF-A0A3N4YYM8-F1
#
_entry.id   AF-A0A3N4YYM8-F1
#
_cell.length_a   1.000
_cell.length_b   1.000
_cell.length_c   1.000
_cell.angle_alpha   90.00
_cell.angle_beta   90.00
_cell.angle_gamma   90.00
#
_symmetry.space_group_name_H-M   'P 1'
#
loop_
_entity.id
_entity.type
_entity.pdbx_description
1 polymer ?
#
loop_
_entity_poly.entity_id
_entity_poly.type
_entity_poly.pdbx_seq_one_letter_code
_entity_poly.pdbx_strand_id
1 'polypeptide(L)'
;MSPEHGANTEHGANTEHGANPEHGANPEHGTGPEHGPGPAGGVKSAGADRAAGPLLALSTILIGLMAGLFFAFDVSVMPGLAAGDDRTYVTAMQHFNAAIDGNGLFGTVFVLALLATAAAALVEYRRGRRGPAVWAGAAAVAYLAVLVITFAVNIPLNNELADAGDAAKMTGFAVVGKFKGTWVTTNILRTLLCTAALAALARALLLHGRATPR
;
A
#
# COMPACT_ATOMS: atom_id res chain seq x y z
N MET A 1 47.53 45.23 -57.60
CA MET A 1 46.11 45.45 -57.28
C MET A 1 46.04 45.87 -55.82
N SER A 2 45.31 46.95 -55.56
CA SER A 2 45.51 47.90 -54.48
C SER A 2 45.44 47.35 -53.04
N PRO A 3 46.19 47.99 -52.11
CA PRO A 3 46.12 47.85 -50.65
C PRO A 3 45.19 48.92 -50.03
N GLU A 4 44.96 48.91 -48.71
CA GLU A 4 44.77 50.11 -47.86
C GLU A 4 44.73 49.70 -46.36
N HIS A 5 45.74 50.09 -45.55
CA HIS A 5 45.81 51.28 -44.67
C HIS A 5 44.86 51.19 -43.45
N GLY A 6 45.22 51.42 -42.18
CA GLY A 6 46.44 51.92 -41.52
C GLY A 6 46.06 52.56 -40.16
N ALA A 7 46.94 52.43 -39.16
CA ALA A 7 47.14 53.23 -37.92
C ALA A 7 46.00 53.39 -36.86
N ASN A 8 46.20 53.08 -35.56
CA ASN A 8 46.89 53.83 -34.46
C ASN A 8 46.26 55.24 -34.21
N THR A 9 46.03 55.81 -33.02
CA THR A 9 46.46 55.59 -31.61
C THR A 9 45.72 56.62 -30.72
N GLU A 10 45.42 56.23 -29.47
CA GLU A 10 45.56 57.00 -28.21
C GLU A 10 44.76 58.26 -27.79
N HIS A 11 44.47 58.24 -26.47
CA HIS A 11 44.49 59.31 -25.44
C HIS A 11 43.48 60.47 -25.46
N GLY A 12 42.79 60.63 -24.31
CA GLY A 12 42.12 61.88 -23.92
C GLY A 12 41.31 61.72 -22.63
N ALA A 13 41.78 62.35 -21.56
CA ALA A 13 41.25 62.28 -20.19
C ALA A 13 40.17 63.34 -19.89
N ASN A 14 39.37 63.05 -18.86
CA ASN A 14 38.67 63.90 -17.87
C ASN A 14 38.19 65.32 -18.24
N THR A 15 36.93 65.60 -17.86
CA THR A 15 36.55 66.79 -17.06
C THR A 15 35.31 66.53 -16.22
N GLU A 16 35.41 66.82 -14.92
CA GLU A 16 34.33 66.95 -13.93
C GLU A 16 33.61 68.31 -14.08
N HIS A 17 32.35 68.41 -13.63
CA HIS A 17 31.76 69.48 -12.78
C HIS A 17 30.26 69.72 -13.03
N GLY A 18 29.47 69.77 -11.95
CA GLY A 18 28.14 70.39 -11.93
C GLY A 18 27.20 69.81 -10.85
N ALA A 19 27.12 70.47 -9.70
CA ALA A 19 26.26 70.11 -8.57
C ALA A 19 25.00 71.00 -8.45
N ASN A 20 23.86 70.36 -8.10
CA ASN A 20 22.68 70.78 -7.30
C ASN A 20 21.80 72.01 -7.76
N PRO A 21 20.57 72.27 -7.23
CA PRO A 21 19.82 71.61 -6.14
C PRO A 21 18.29 71.37 -6.32
N GLU A 22 17.76 70.69 -5.29
CA GLU A 22 16.38 70.32 -4.90
C GLU A 22 15.30 71.42 -5.03
N HIS A 23 14.02 71.05 -5.25
CA HIS A 23 12.80 71.65 -4.64
C HIS A 23 11.50 70.91 -5.06
N GLY A 24 10.65 70.56 -4.09
CA GLY A 24 9.21 70.31 -4.31
C GLY A 24 8.55 69.22 -3.45
N ALA A 25 7.85 69.61 -2.39
CA ALA A 25 7.05 68.76 -1.52
C ALA A 25 5.58 68.54 -1.99
N ASN A 26 4.98 67.46 -1.45
CA ASN A 26 3.68 66.76 -1.64
C ASN A 26 2.38 67.62 -1.52
N PRO A 27 1.15 67.17 -1.93
CA PRO A 27 0.37 66.18 -1.16
C PRO A 27 -0.59 65.20 -1.90
N GLU A 28 -0.69 63.99 -1.35
CA GLU A 28 -1.86 63.11 -1.09
C GLU A 28 -3.05 63.02 -2.08
N HIS A 29 -3.29 61.80 -2.62
CA HIS A 29 -4.62 61.35 -3.05
C HIS A 29 -4.79 59.82 -2.90
N GLY A 30 -5.77 59.41 -2.08
CA GLY A 30 -6.60 58.22 -2.32
C GLY A 30 -6.25 56.92 -1.59
N THR A 31 -6.79 56.73 -0.37
CA THR A 31 -6.92 55.43 0.30
C THR A 31 -8.06 54.61 -0.32
N GLY A 32 -7.72 53.54 -1.05
CA GLY A 32 -8.66 52.50 -1.45
C GLY A 32 -8.70 51.37 -0.40
N PRO A 33 -9.85 50.69 -0.17
CA PRO A 33 -9.96 49.67 0.86
C PRO A 33 -9.15 48.42 0.50
N GLU A 34 -8.18 48.11 1.37
CA GLU A 34 -7.39 46.88 1.34
C GLU A 34 -8.32 45.66 1.35
N HIS A 35 -8.30 44.87 0.28
CA HIS A 35 -8.85 43.52 0.28
C HIS A 35 -7.94 42.64 1.13
N GLY A 36 -8.28 42.52 2.42
CA GLY A 36 -7.65 41.55 3.31
C GLY A 36 -7.81 40.13 2.74
N PRO A 37 -6.77 39.29 2.77
CA PRO A 37 -6.93 37.88 2.44
C PRO A 37 -7.80 37.25 3.53
N GLY A 38 -9.02 36.87 3.17
CA GLY A 38 -9.89 36.07 4.03
C GLY A 38 -9.21 34.73 4.39
N PRO A 39 -9.49 34.16 5.57
CA PRO A 39 -8.84 32.92 6.01
C PRO A 39 -9.37 31.75 5.16
N ALA A 40 -8.64 31.42 4.11
CA ALA A 40 -8.88 30.22 3.32
C ALA A 40 -8.46 28.97 4.11
N GLY A 41 -9.42 28.35 4.80
CA GLY A 41 -9.59 26.89 4.81
C GLY A 41 -8.45 26.00 5.34
N GLY A 42 -7.58 26.48 6.23
CA GLY A 42 -6.38 25.76 6.69
C GLY A 42 -6.54 24.62 7.71
N VAL A 43 -7.75 24.12 8.00
CA VAL A 43 -7.96 23.18 9.13
C VAL A 43 -8.11 21.70 8.72
N LYS A 44 -8.06 21.35 7.42
CA LYS A 44 -8.19 19.95 6.97
C LYS A 44 -6.87 19.15 6.82
N SER A 45 -5.69 19.70 7.16
CA SER A 45 -4.40 19.02 6.85
C SER A 45 -3.79 18.20 7.99
N ALA A 46 -3.83 18.66 9.25
CA ALA A 46 -2.99 18.09 10.31
C ALA A 46 -3.36 16.63 10.71
N GLY A 47 -4.63 16.24 10.58
CA GLY A 47 -5.07 14.87 10.88
C GLY A 47 -4.67 13.86 9.81
N ALA A 48 -4.77 14.24 8.53
CA ALA A 48 -4.34 13.42 7.41
C ALA A 48 -2.81 13.35 7.30
N ASP A 49 -2.07 14.29 7.91
CA ASP A 49 -0.59 14.30 7.95
C ASP A 49 -0.03 13.12 8.76
N ARG A 50 -0.76 12.61 9.75
CA ARG A 50 -0.32 11.53 10.64
C ARG A 50 -0.87 10.14 10.30
N ALA A 51 -1.80 10.02 9.35
CA ALA A 51 -2.55 8.78 9.14
C ALA A 51 -1.76 7.66 8.44
N ALA A 52 -0.74 7.99 7.66
CA ALA A 52 -0.07 7.00 6.80
C ALA A 52 0.75 5.97 7.57
N GLY A 53 1.49 6.40 8.61
CA GLY A 53 2.24 5.50 9.49
C GLY A 53 1.34 4.47 10.20
N PRO A 54 0.27 4.90 10.90
CA PRO A 54 -0.72 4.01 11.50
C PRO A 54 -1.38 3.06 10.49
N LEU A 55 -1.71 3.53 9.28
CA LEU A 55 -2.28 2.68 8.24
C LEU A 55 -1.29 1.60 7.79
N LEU A 56 -0.02 1.95 7.56
CA LEU A 56 1.02 0.99 7.21
C LEU A 56 1.26 -0.03 8.33
N ALA A 57 1.25 0.42 9.59
CA ALA A 57 1.41 -0.46 10.75
C ALA A 57 0.23 -1.43 10.89
N LEU A 58 -1.00 -0.92 10.81
CA LEU A 58 -2.21 -1.74 10.82
C LEU A 58 -2.20 -2.76 9.68
N SER A 59 -1.88 -2.32 8.47
CA SER A 59 -1.78 -3.19 7.29
C SER A 59 -0.76 -4.31 7.51
N THR A 60 0.39 -3.99 8.09
CA THR A 60 1.47 -4.96 8.37
C THR A 60 0.99 -6.02 9.37
N ILE A 61 0.28 -5.61 10.41
CA ILE A 61 -0.27 -6.55 11.41
C ILE A 61 -1.32 -7.45 10.76
N LEU A 62 -2.29 -6.89 10.03
CA LEU A 62 -3.38 -7.66 9.44
C LEU A 62 -2.87 -8.65 8.36
N ILE A 63 -1.99 -8.21 7.45
CA ILE A 63 -1.38 -9.10 6.47
C ILE A 63 -0.45 -10.11 7.15
N GLY A 64 0.23 -9.72 8.23
CA GLY A 64 1.05 -10.64 9.04
C GLY A 64 0.23 -11.78 9.67
N LEU A 65 -0.95 -11.46 10.22
CA LEU A 65 -1.88 -12.48 10.73
C LEU A 65 -2.31 -13.45 9.63
N MET A 66 -2.62 -12.94 8.44
CA MET A 66 -3.02 -13.75 7.30
C MET A 66 -1.86 -14.62 6.76
N ALA A 67 -0.66 -14.06 6.65
CA ALA A 67 0.53 -14.80 6.26
C ALA A 67 0.82 -15.95 7.24
N GLY A 68 0.75 -15.66 8.55
CA GLY A 68 0.93 -16.65 9.61
C GLY A 68 -0.12 -17.76 9.56
N LEU A 69 -1.39 -17.41 9.32
CA LEU A 69 -2.47 -18.39 9.19
C LEU A 69 -2.22 -19.34 8.01
N PHE A 70 -1.97 -18.81 6.80
CA PHE A 70 -1.75 -19.66 5.63
C PHE A 70 -0.47 -20.51 5.77
N PHE A 71 0.60 -19.93 6.31
CA PHE A 71 1.85 -20.64 6.57
C PHE A 71 1.65 -21.80 7.55
N ALA A 72 0.92 -21.60 8.66
CA ALA A 72 0.62 -22.66 9.61
C ALA A 72 -0.14 -23.81 8.94
N PHE A 73 -1.07 -23.50 8.03
CA PHE A 73 -1.77 -24.51 7.27
C PHE A 73 -0.85 -25.32 6.36
N ASP A 74 0.11 -24.68 5.69
CA ASP A 74 1.05 -25.36 4.79
C ASP A 74 2.04 -26.28 5.53
N VAL A 75 2.57 -25.83 6.67
CA VAL A 75 3.69 -26.53 7.32
C VAL A 75 3.28 -27.51 8.42
N SER A 76 2.10 -27.35 9.02
CA SER A 76 1.66 -28.20 10.13
C SER A 76 0.27 -28.81 9.93
N VAL A 77 -0.76 -28.00 9.63
CA VAL A 77 -2.15 -28.50 9.60
C VAL A 77 -2.36 -29.47 8.44
N MET A 78 -2.06 -29.08 7.20
CA MET A 78 -2.27 -29.95 6.04
C MET A 78 -1.40 -31.20 6.08
N PRO A 79 -0.08 -31.12 6.37
CA PRO A 79 0.74 -32.33 6.50
C PRO A 79 0.27 -33.24 7.64
N GLY A 80 -0.13 -32.67 8.78
CA GLY A 80 -0.64 -33.44 9.92
C GLY A 80 -1.93 -34.19 9.60
N LEU A 81 -2.88 -33.54 8.92
CA LEU A 81 -4.11 -34.18 8.46
C LEU A 81 -3.83 -35.23 7.37
N ALA A 82 -2.86 -34.98 6.48
CA ALA A 82 -2.50 -35.91 5.41
C ALA A 82 -1.83 -37.19 5.92
N ALA A 83 -1.23 -37.16 7.12
CA ALA A 83 -0.68 -38.35 7.78
C ALA A 83 -1.76 -39.26 8.39
N GLY A 84 -2.99 -38.75 8.55
CA GLY A 84 -4.15 -39.51 9.03
C GLY A 84 -4.94 -40.18 7.90
N ASP A 85 -6.11 -40.71 8.25
CA ASP A 85 -7.05 -41.27 7.26
C ASP A 85 -7.91 -40.20 6.59
N ASP A 86 -8.46 -40.53 5.42
CA ASP A 86 -9.24 -39.57 4.62
C ASP A 86 -10.52 -39.09 5.32
N ARG A 87 -11.15 -39.89 6.19
CA ARG A 87 -12.36 -39.44 6.89
C ARG A 87 -12.02 -38.36 7.91
N THR A 88 -10.96 -38.57 8.68
CA THR A 88 -10.45 -37.57 9.62
C THR A 88 -10.08 -36.28 8.89
N TYR A 89 -9.42 -36.38 7.74
CA TYR A 89 -9.08 -35.23 6.91
C TYR A 89 -10.33 -34.43 6.49
N VAL A 90 -11.33 -35.10 5.91
CA VAL A 90 -12.55 -34.46 5.40
C VAL A 90 -13.33 -33.80 6.54
N THR A 91 -13.58 -34.54 7.62
CA THR A 91 -14.33 -34.02 8.78
C THR A 91 -13.65 -32.80 9.38
N ALA A 92 -12.32 -32.85 9.58
CA ALA A 92 -11.58 -31.72 10.10
C ALA A 92 -11.63 -30.51 9.17
N MET A 93 -11.47 -30.72 7.85
CA MET A 93 -11.53 -29.64 6.87
C MET A 93 -12.92 -28.99 6.78
N GLN A 94 -13.99 -29.78 6.79
CA GLN A 94 -15.35 -29.25 6.83
C GLN A 94 -15.56 -28.36 8.07
N HIS A 95 -15.10 -28.81 9.24
CA HIS A 95 -15.20 -28.03 10.48
C HIS A 95 -14.34 -26.76 10.45
N PHE A 96 -13.11 -26.83 9.96
CA PHE A 96 -12.23 -25.65 9.84
C PHE A 96 -12.81 -24.62 8.88
N ASN A 97 -13.31 -25.05 7.72
CA ASN A 97 -13.94 -24.17 6.75
C ASN A 97 -15.19 -23.48 7.33
N ALA A 98 -16.09 -24.25 7.95
CA ALA A 98 -17.30 -23.70 8.57
C ALA A 98 -16.97 -22.71 9.70
N ALA A 99 -15.94 -22.99 10.51
CA ALA A 99 -15.49 -22.10 11.58
C ALA A 99 -14.87 -20.80 11.05
N ILE A 100 -14.31 -20.80 9.84
CA ILE A 100 -13.74 -19.61 9.19
C ILE A 100 -14.84 -18.81 8.49
N ASP A 101 -15.67 -19.45 7.67
CA ASP A 101 -16.68 -18.79 6.84
C ASP A 101 -17.76 -18.10 7.68
N GLY A 102 -18.11 -18.67 8.85
CA GLY A 102 -19.05 -18.07 9.80
C GLY A 102 -18.46 -16.99 10.72
N ASN A 103 -17.15 -16.71 10.63
CA ASN A 103 -16.47 -15.86 11.60
C ASN A 103 -16.32 -14.41 11.11
N GLY A 104 -17.16 -13.53 11.64
CA GLY A 104 -17.13 -12.10 11.33
C GLY A 104 -15.79 -11.40 11.63
N LEU A 105 -15.04 -11.86 12.63
CA LEU A 105 -13.71 -11.32 12.92
C LEU A 105 -12.71 -11.67 11.82
N PHE A 106 -12.72 -12.93 11.35
CA PHE A 106 -11.88 -13.36 10.23
C PHE A 106 -12.21 -12.54 8.97
N GLY A 107 -13.49 -12.46 8.60
CA GLY A 107 -13.92 -11.67 7.44
C GLY A 107 -13.51 -10.20 7.54
N THR A 108 -13.62 -9.61 8.74
CA THR A 108 -13.18 -8.24 9.00
C THR A 108 -11.68 -8.07 8.79
N VAL A 109 -10.85 -8.92 9.41
CA VAL A 109 -9.39 -8.87 9.23
C VAL A 109 -9.01 -9.07 7.77
N PHE A 110 -9.66 -10.02 7.09
CA PHE A 110 -9.34 -10.40 5.72
C PHE A 110 -9.58 -9.26 4.73
N VAL A 111 -10.72 -8.56 4.84
CA VAL A 111 -11.07 -7.42 3.96
C VAL A 111 -10.35 -6.15 4.39
N LEU A 112 -10.29 -5.86 5.70
CA LEU A 112 -9.67 -4.65 6.22
C LEU A 112 -8.17 -4.60 5.89
N ALA A 113 -7.49 -5.75 5.84
CA ALA A 113 -6.10 -5.82 5.41
C ALA A 113 -5.89 -5.19 4.02
N LEU A 114 -6.75 -5.51 3.04
CA LEU A 114 -6.66 -4.93 1.70
C LEU A 114 -6.98 -3.43 1.72
N LEU A 115 -8.08 -3.06 2.37
CA LEU A 115 -8.54 -1.67 2.41
C LEU A 115 -7.53 -0.75 3.08
N ALA A 116 -6.96 -1.16 4.22
CA ALA A 116 -5.92 -0.43 4.93
C ALA A 116 -4.65 -0.29 4.07
N THR A 117 -4.24 -1.37 3.40
CA THR A 117 -3.04 -1.37 2.55
C THR A 117 -3.20 -0.44 1.34
N ALA A 118 -4.36 -0.49 0.67
CA ALA A 118 -4.67 0.39 -0.45
C ALA A 118 -4.79 1.85 -0.03
N ALA A 119 -5.42 2.11 1.12
CA ALA A 119 -5.50 3.45 1.71
C ALA A 119 -4.10 3.99 2.06
N ALA A 120 -3.24 3.17 2.65
CA ALA A 120 -1.86 3.53 2.95
C ALA A 120 -1.10 3.94 1.67
N ALA A 121 -1.20 3.13 0.61
CA ALA A 121 -0.57 3.43 -0.68
C ALA A 121 -1.06 4.76 -1.28
N LEU A 122 -2.37 5.00 -1.25
CA LEU A 122 -2.98 6.22 -1.77
C LEU A 122 -2.56 7.47 -0.97
N VAL A 123 -2.54 7.36 0.36
CA VAL A 123 -2.12 8.46 1.23
C VAL A 123 -0.64 8.79 1.01
N GLU A 124 0.24 7.78 0.98
CA GLU A 124 1.66 7.97 0.67
C GLU A 124 1.88 8.62 -0.70
N TYR A 125 1.12 8.18 -1.72
CA TYR A 125 1.18 8.74 -3.07
C TYR A 125 0.78 10.22 -3.10
N ARG A 126 -0.36 10.57 -2.49
CA ARG A 126 -0.86 11.95 -2.42
C ARG A 126 0.07 12.89 -1.66
N ARG A 127 0.89 12.34 -0.76
CA ARG A 127 1.91 13.07 -0.01
C ARG A 127 3.25 13.19 -0.74
N GLY A 128 3.35 12.72 -1.99
CA GLY A 128 4.58 12.78 -2.78
C GLY A 128 5.64 11.74 -2.37
N ARG A 129 5.34 10.86 -1.42
CA ARG A 129 6.26 9.82 -0.94
C ARG A 129 6.18 8.59 -1.85
N ARG A 130 6.74 8.74 -3.06
CA ARG A 130 6.68 7.73 -4.13
C ARG A 130 7.25 6.37 -3.71
N GLY A 131 8.34 6.36 -2.95
CA GLY A 131 8.98 5.13 -2.47
C GLY A 131 8.04 4.24 -1.65
N PRO A 132 7.59 4.69 -0.46
CA PRO A 132 6.61 3.93 0.34
C PRO A 132 5.32 3.60 -0.42
N ALA A 133 4.81 4.54 -1.24
CA ALA A 133 3.59 4.35 -2.02
C ALA A 133 3.68 3.17 -2.99
N VAL A 134 4.80 3.02 -3.71
CA VAL A 134 5.01 1.92 -4.66
C VAL A 134 5.05 0.58 -3.93
N TRP A 135 5.75 0.50 -2.80
CA TRP A 135 5.83 -0.74 -2.00
C TRP A 135 4.48 -1.12 -1.38
N ALA A 136 3.76 -0.15 -0.81
CA ALA A 136 2.40 -0.39 -0.29
C ALA A 136 1.42 -0.77 -1.41
N GLY A 137 1.54 -0.16 -2.60
CA GLY A 137 0.74 -0.52 -3.77
C GLY A 137 1.03 -1.94 -4.25
N ALA A 138 2.30 -2.35 -4.33
CA ALA A 138 2.69 -3.72 -4.64
C ALA A 138 2.13 -4.73 -3.62
N ALA A 139 2.16 -4.39 -2.33
CA ALA A 139 1.55 -5.21 -1.28
C ALA A 139 0.03 -5.34 -1.46
N ALA A 140 -0.67 -4.25 -1.79
CA ALA A 140 -2.11 -4.28 -2.06
C ALA A 140 -2.45 -5.18 -3.25
N VAL A 141 -1.68 -5.13 -4.33
CA VAL A 141 -1.88 -5.99 -5.51
C VAL A 141 -1.61 -7.45 -5.19
N ALA A 142 -0.51 -7.76 -4.50
CA ALA A 142 -0.20 -9.13 -4.09
C ALA A 142 -1.28 -9.71 -3.17
N TYR A 143 -1.76 -8.92 -2.21
CA TYR A 143 -2.83 -9.35 -1.31
C TYR A 143 -4.20 -9.41 -2.01
N LEU A 144 -4.47 -8.56 -3.00
CA LEU A 144 -5.66 -8.71 -3.85
C LEU A 144 -5.64 -10.04 -4.60
N ALA A 145 -4.49 -10.48 -5.11
CA ALA A 145 -4.37 -11.79 -5.73
C ALA A 145 -4.69 -12.94 -4.74
N VAL A 146 -4.33 -12.81 -3.47
CA VAL A 146 -4.72 -13.75 -2.40
C VAL A 146 -6.25 -13.81 -2.25
N LEU A 147 -6.93 -12.66 -2.26
CA LEU A 147 -8.40 -12.61 -2.21
C LEU A 147 -9.00 -13.30 -3.43
N VAL A 148 -8.49 -13.00 -4.63
CA VAL A 148 -8.96 -13.63 -5.87
C VAL A 148 -8.82 -15.15 -5.81
N ILE A 149 -7.66 -15.67 -5.41
CA ILE A 149 -7.45 -17.12 -5.25
C ILE A 149 -8.43 -17.70 -4.21
N THR A 150 -8.62 -16.99 -3.10
CA THR A 150 -9.51 -17.44 -2.02
C THR A 150 -10.96 -17.53 -2.48
N PHE A 151 -11.50 -16.49 -3.11
CA PHE A 151 -12.88 -16.46 -3.57
C PHE A 151 -13.13 -17.31 -4.82
N ALA A 152 -12.18 -17.37 -5.75
CA ALA A 152 -12.37 -18.07 -7.02
C ALA A 152 -12.02 -19.56 -6.94
N VAL A 153 -11.21 -19.98 -5.98
CA VAL A 153 -10.74 -21.38 -5.89
C VAL A 153 -11.03 -21.99 -4.54
N ASN A 154 -10.51 -21.41 -3.44
CA ASN A 154 -10.60 -22.08 -2.14
C ASN A 154 -12.03 -22.14 -1.58
N ILE A 155 -12.80 -21.05 -1.66
CA ILE A 155 -14.19 -21.04 -1.18
C ILE A 155 -15.07 -22.02 -1.98
N PRO A 156 -15.07 -22.03 -3.33
CA PRO A 156 -15.80 -23.03 -4.10
C PRO A 156 -15.39 -24.46 -3.74
N LEU A 157 -14.09 -24.72 -3.61
CA LEU A 157 -13.57 -26.03 -3.27
C LEU A 157 -13.98 -26.46 -1.85
N ASN A 158 -14.00 -25.51 -0.90
CA ASN A 158 -14.48 -25.72 0.46
C ASN A 158 -15.98 -26.05 0.50
N ASN A 159 -16.78 -25.38 -0.32
CA ASN A 159 -18.22 -25.63 -0.46
C ASN A 159 -18.48 -27.02 -1.07
N GLU A 160 -17.75 -27.40 -2.13
CA GLU A 160 -17.82 -28.75 -2.70
C GLU A 160 -17.51 -29.82 -1.65
N LEU A 161 -16.53 -29.58 -0.77
CA LEU A 161 -16.21 -30.51 0.31
C LEU A 161 -17.31 -30.56 1.37
N ALA A 162 -17.95 -29.43 1.68
CA ALA A 162 -19.09 -29.39 2.60
C ALA A 162 -20.31 -30.13 2.04
N ASP A 163 -20.61 -29.93 0.75
CA ASP A 163 -21.73 -30.54 0.05
C ASP A 163 -21.56 -32.05 -0.16
N ALA A 164 -20.34 -32.56 -0.08
CA ALA A 164 -20.07 -34.00 -0.11
C ALA A 164 -20.69 -34.76 1.09
N GLY A 165 -21.07 -34.04 2.16
CA GLY A 165 -21.82 -34.59 3.29
C GLY A 165 -20.95 -35.34 4.31
N ASP A 166 -21.57 -36.26 5.03
CA ASP A 166 -20.96 -36.97 6.18
C ASP A 166 -19.82 -37.89 5.73
N ALA A 167 -18.60 -37.59 6.16
CA ALA A 167 -17.39 -38.35 5.87
C ALA A 167 -17.48 -39.83 6.32
N ALA A 168 -18.27 -40.14 7.36
CA ALA A 168 -18.46 -41.52 7.81
C ALA A 168 -19.21 -42.38 6.79
N LYS A 169 -20.02 -41.75 5.92
CA LYS A 169 -20.85 -42.41 4.90
C LYS A 169 -20.21 -42.42 3.52
N MET A 170 -19.05 -41.79 3.35
CA MET A 170 -18.33 -41.76 2.08
C MET A 170 -17.68 -43.11 1.76
N THR A 171 -17.91 -43.61 0.55
CA THR A 171 -17.38 -44.91 0.06
C THR A 171 -16.25 -44.76 -0.96
N GLY A 172 -15.94 -43.54 -1.42
CA GLY A 172 -14.84 -43.25 -2.35
C GLY A 172 -14.19 -41.89 -2.12
N PHE A 173 -12.86 -41.85 -2.03
CA PHE A 173 -12.08 -40.64 -1.69
C PHE A 173 -11.33 -40.02 -2.87
N ALA A 174 -11.63 -40.43 -4.11
CA ALA A 174 -11.01 -39.85 -5.31
C ALA A 174 -11.25 -38.33 -5.42
N VAL A 175 -12.45 -37.86 -5.04
CA VAL A 175 -12.79 -36.43 -4.95
C VAL A 175 -11.91 -35.71 -3.93
N VAL A 176 -11.59 -36.38 -2.82
CA VAL A 176 -10.74 -35.86 -1.74
C VAL A 176 -9.28 -35.73 -2.20
N GLY A 177 -8.78 -36.63 -3.05
CA GLY A 177 -7.45 -36.50 -3.64
C GLY A 177 -7.29 -35.23 -4.48
N LYS A 178 -8.27 -34.92 -5.35
CA LYS A 178 -8.27 -33.69 -6.16
C LYS A 178 -8.41 -32.44 -5.28
N PHE A 179 -9.28 -32.50 -4.26
CA PHE A 179 -9.41 -31.46 -3.25
C PHE A 179 -8.07 -31.18 -2.59
N LYS A 180 -7.42 -32.20 -2.01
CA LYS A 180 -6.13 -32.09 -1.32
C LYS A 180 -5.08 -31.40 -2.17
N GLY A 181 -4.87 -31.89 -3.41
CA GLY A 181 -3.85 -31.34 -4.29
C GLY A 181 -4.10 -29.87 -4.65
N THR A 182 -5.33 -29.53 -5.04
CA THR A 182 -5.69 -28.16 -5.45
C THR A 182 -5.67 -27.20 -4.27
N TRP A 183 -6.24 -27.62 -3.14
CA TRP A 183 -6.32 -26.80 -1.93
C TRP A 183 -4.93 -26.48 -1.37
N VAL A 184 -4.06 -27.48 -1.24
CA VAL A 184 -2.70 -27.30 -0.73
C VAL A 184 -1.89 -26.39 -1.67
N THR A 185 -1.93 -26.65 -2.99
CA THR A 185 -1.19 -25.84 -3.97
C THR A 185 -1.62 -24.37 -3.91
N THR A 186 -2.93 -24.12 -3.88
CA THR A 186 -3.45 -22.75 -3.81
C THR A 186 -3.17 -22.09 -2.46
N ASN A 187 -3.15 -22.84 -1.36
CA ASN A 187 -2.75 -22.31 -0.06
C ASN A 187 -1.28 -21.88 -0.03
N ILE A 188 -0.37 -22.69 -0.60
CA ILE A 188 1.04 -22.32 -0.75
C ILE A 188 1.17 -21.01 -1.55
N LEU A 189 0.44 -20.86 -2.65
CA LEU A 189 0.44 -19.61 -3.42
C LEU A 189 -0.03 -18.42 -2.58
N ARG A 190 -1.09 -18.60 -1.77
CA ARG A 190 -1.57 -17.56 -0.85
C ARG A 190 -0.54 -17.21 0.21
N THR A 191 0.17 -18.20 0.76
CA THR A 191 1.28 -17.98 1.71
C THR A 191 2.40 -17.16 1.09
N LEU A 192 2.85 -17.52 -0.11
CA LEU A 192 3.91 -16.79 -0.82
C LEU A 192 3.51 -15.35 -1.12
N LEU A 193 2.30 -15.13 -1.62
CA LEU A 193 1.77 -13.79 -1.95
C LEU A 193 1.58 -12.94 -0.69
N CYS A 194 1.01 -13.49 0.39
CA CYS A 194 0.89 -12.78 1.68
C CYS A 194 2.25 -12.44 2.28
N THR A 195 3.22 -13.35 2.18
CA THR A 195 4.59 -13.12 2.68
C THR A 195 5.29 -12.03 1.87
N ALA A 196 5.13 -12.04 0.54
CA ALA A 196 5.64 -10.97 -0.33
C ALA A 196 4.96 -9.62 -0.01
N ALA A 197 3.65 -9.60 0.21
CA ALA A 197 2.92 -8.41 0.63
C ALA A 197 3.40 -7.88 1.99
N LEU A 198 3.66 -8.77 2.95
CA LEU A 198 4.20 -8.43 4.26
C LEU A 198 5.61 -7.82 4.14
N ALA A 199 6.50 -8.43 3.34
CA ALA A 199 7.84 -7.91 3.10
C ALA A 199 7.80 -6.53 2.42
N ALA A 200 6.90 -6.34 1.46
CA ALA A 200 6.69 -5.06 0.80
C ALA A 200 6.17 -3.98 1.79
N LEU A 201 5.24 -4.33 2.68
CA LEU A 201 4.77 -3.43 3.75
C LEU A 201 5.86 -3.07 4.76
N ALA A 202 6.68 -4.04 5.18
CA ALA A 202 7.83 -3.79 6.03
C ALA A 202 8.81 -2.81 5.36
N ARG A 203 9.05 -2.97 4.05
CA ARG A 203 9.85 -2.03 3.27
C ARG A 203 9.22 -0.64 3.19
N ALA A 204 7.91 -0.55 2.99
CA ALA A 204 7.17 0.71 2.98
C ALA A 204 7.28 1.44 4.33
N LEU A 205 7.13 0.73 5.45
CA LEU A 205 7.30 1.28 6.80
C LEU A 205 8.71 1.84 7.03
N LEU A 206 9.75 1.11 6.64
CA LEU A 206 11.14 1.57 6.77
C LEU A 206 11.40 2.84 5.95
N LEU A 207 10.86 2.92 4.74
CA LEU A 207 10.99 4.10 3.89
C LEU A 207 10.18 5.29 4.43
N HIS A 208 8.97 5.04 4.94
CA HIS A 208 8.15 6.05 5.57
C HIS A 208 8.85 6.66 6.79
N GLY A 209 9.40 5.82 7.68
CA GLY A 209 10.11 6.29 8.87
C GLY A 209 11.37 7.11 8.56
N ARG A 210 12.05 6.85 7.43
CA ARG A 210 13.20 7.65 6.97
C ARG A 210 12.78 9.01 6.40
N ALA A 211 11.57 9.10 5.86
CA ALA A 211 11.05 10.32 5.24
C ALA A 211 10.37 11.26 6.25
N THR A 212 10.08 10.78 7.46
CA THR A 212 9.46 11.57 8.53
C THR A 212 10.53 12.00 9.54
N PRO A 213 10.88 13.30 9.62
CA PRO A 213 11.78 13.82 10.66
C PRO A 213 11.19 13.54 12.05
N ARG A 214 12.05 13.19 13.02
CA ARG A 214 11.67 12.99 14.42
C ARG A 214 11.29 14.30 15.09
#